data_AF-A0A7K3MTP7-F1
#
_entry.id   AF-A0A7K3MTP7-F1
#
_cell.length_a   1.000
_cell.length_b   1.000
_cell.length_c   1.000
_cell.angle_alpha   90.00
_cell.angle_beta   90.00
_cell.angle_gamma   90.00
#
_symmetry.space_group_name_H-M   'P 1'
#
loop_
_entity.id
_entity.type
_entity.pdbx_description
1 polymer ?
#
loop_
_entity_poly.entity_id
_entity_poly.type
_entity_poly.pdbx_seq_one_letter_code
_entity_poly.pdbx_strand_id
1 'polypeptide(L)'
;MENNDNLGKLNQKLIKRKILELAGTKRELEAEKIKNLEILKETIKHKLETDLLRIGDVIKEYGLSRKTIDRMRSKTKGLKYSQNSPKSAVWIVRKDLEDFLKRDRHAR
;
A
#
# COMPACT_ATOMS: atom_id res chain seq x y z
N MET A 1 52.41 -33.63 -3.94
CA MET A 1 51.70 -32.80 -4.95
C MET A 1 50.22 -32.57 -4.63
N GLU A 2 49.69 -33.00 -3.47
CA GLU A 2 48.24 -33.01 -3.19
C GLU A 2 47.63 -31.68 -2.67
N ASN A 3 48.46 -30.69 -2.28
CA ASN A 3 47.96 -29.47 -1.61
C ASN A 3 47.29 -28.45 -2.56
N ASN A 4 47.65 -28.44 -3.86
CA ASN A 4 47.11 -27.46 -4.80
C ASN A 4 45.68 -27.78 -5.25
N ASP A 5 45.33 -29.07 -5.36
CA ASP A 5 43.99 -29.49 -5.80
C ASP A 5 42.89 -29.20 -4.77
N ASN A 6 43.23 -29.26 -3.48
CA ASN A 6 42.31 -28.91 -2.39
C ASN A 6 42.06 -27.40 -2.31
N LEU A 7 43.08 -26.58 -2.58
CA LEU A 7 42.96 -25.12 -2.58
C LEU A 7 42.05 -24.64 -3.73
N GLY A 8 42.21 -25.20 -4.94
CA GLY A 8 41.37 -24.90 -6.09
C GLY A 8 39.89 -25.26 -5.89
N LYS A 9 39.62 -26.42 -5.28
CA LYS A 9 38.24 -26.86 -4.94
C LYS A 9 37.59 -25.99 -3.87
N LEU A 10 38.35 -25.56 -2.85
CA LEU A 10 37.85 -24.66 -1.80
C LEU A 10 37.46 -23.29 -2.39
N ASN A 11 38.29 -22.75 -3.29
CA ASN A 11 38.05 -21.48 -3.94
C ASN A 11 36.82 -21.52 -4.87
N GLN A 12 36.62 -22.61 -5.62
CA GLN A 12 35.40 -22.83 -6.41
C GLN A 12 34.12 -22.87 -5.54
N LYS A 13 34.17 -23.50 -4.36
CA LYS A 13 33.02 -23.52 -3.43
C LYS A 13 32.70 -22.11 -2.93
N LEU A 14 33.72 -21.32 -2.60
CA LEU A 14 33.55 -19.93 -2.17
C LEU A 14 32.90 -19.06 -3.25
N ILE A 15 33.38 -19.19 -4.50
CA ILE A 15 32.84 -18.48 -5.66
C ILE A 15 31.38 -18.85 -5.89
N LYS A 16 31.05 -20.15 -5.89
CA LYS A 16 29.65 -20.62 -6.03
C LYS A 16 28.74 -20.05 -4.96
N ARG A 17 29.19 -20.02 -3.70
CA ARG A 17 28.44 -19.42 -2.59
C ARG A 17 28.21 -17.93 -2.80
N LYS A 18 29.24 -17.18 -3.23
CA LYS A 18 29.10 -15.75 -3.53
C LYS A 18 28.13 -15.47 -4.68
N ILE A 19 28.14 -16.29 -5.72
CA ILE A 19 27.17 -16.17 -6.83
C ILE A 19 25.74 -16.39 -6.32
N LEU A 20 25.51 -17.38 -5.44
CA LEU A 20 24.21 -17.63 -4.82
C LEU A 20 23.75 -16.46 -3.94
N GLU A 21 24.63 -15.92 -3.10
CA GLU A 21 24.35 -14.73 -2.28
C GLU A 21 24.00 -13.50 -3.14
N LEU A 22 24.76 -13.27 -4.22
CA LEU A 22 24.48 -12.20 -5.19
C LEU A 22 23.14 -12.40 -5.92
N ALA A 23 22.81 -13.63 -6.29
CA ALA A 23 21.53 -13.95 -6.92
C ALA A 23 20.33 -13.78 -5.97
N GLY A 24 20.53 -13.99 -4.66
CA GLY A 24 19.53 -13.71 -3.62
C GLY A 24 19.30 -12.21 -3.46
N THR A 25 20.38 -11.47 -3.19
CA THR A 25 20.33 -10.01 -3.00
C THR A 25 19.80 -9.27 -4.24
N LYS A 26 20.13 -9.73 -5.45
CA LYS A 26 19.55 -9.18 -6.69
C LYS A 26 18.03 -9.33 -6.74
N ARG A 27 17.50 -10.51 -6.37
CA ARG A 27 16.06 -10.77 -6.34
C ARG A 27 15.34 -9.90 -5.30
N GLU A 28 15.92 -9.76 -4.12
CA GLU A 28 15.39 -8.88 -3.07
C GLU A 28 15.36 -7.42 -3.53
N LEU A 29 16.44 -6.96 -4.16
CA LEU A 29 16.52 -5.60 -4.72
C LEU A 29 15.49 -5.36 -5.83
N GLU A 30 15.26 -6.34 -6.70
CA GLU A 30 14.23 -6.25 -7.74
C GLU A 30 12.81 -6.18 -7.13
N ALA A 31 12.54 -6.97 -6.08
CA ALA A 31 11.26 -6.92 -5.38
C ALA A 31 11.02 -5.56 -4.70
N GLU A 32 12.03 -4.99 -4.03
CA GLU A 32 11.91 -3.68 -3.39
C GLU A 32 11.77 -2.55 -4.43
N LYS A 33 12.45 -2.65 -5.58
CA LYS A 33 12.26 -1.71 -6.70
C LYS A 33 10.83 -1.72 -7.22
N ILE A 34 10.23 -2.89 -7.40
CA ILE A 34 8.84 -3.01 -7.86
C ILE A 34 7.90 -2.36 -6.85
N LYS A 35 8.05 -2.69 -5.57
CA LYS A 35 7.27 -2.10 -4.48
C LYS A 35 7.40 -0.56 -4.43
N ASN A 36 8.61 -0.04 -4.57
CA ASN A 36 8.86 1.40 -4.59
C ASN A 36 8.24 2.08 -5.83
N LEU A 37 8.29 1.43 -6.99
CA LEU A 37 7.64 1.92 -8.20
C LEU A 37 6.11 1.98 -8.06
N GLU A 38 5.51 0.99 -7.40
CA GLU A 38 4.07 1.01 -7.11
C GLU A 38 3.70 2.18 -6.18
N ILE A 39 4.47 2.41 -5.12
CA ILE A 39 4.28 3.55 -4.21
C ILE A 39 4.39 4.88 -4.97
N LEU A 40 5.39 5.03 -5.84
CA LEU A 40 5.56 6.24 -6.65
C LEU A 40 4.39 6.46 -7.61
N LYS A 41 3.92 5.40 -8.28
CA LYS A 41 2.74 5.48 -9.16
C LYS A 41 1.49 5.90 -8.40
N GLU A 42 1.27 5.35 -7.21
CA GLU A 42 0.15 5.74 -6.33
C GLU A 42 0.27 7.21 -5.89
N THR A 43 1.49 7.69 -5.61
CA THR A 43 1.74 9.07 -5.16
C THR A 43 1.56 10.10 -6.27
N ILE A 44 1.96 9.76 -7.50
CA ILE A 44 1.86 10.65 -8.67
C ILE A 44 0.40 10.78 -9.14
N LYS A 45 -0.46 9.80 -8.85
CA LYS A 45 -1.86 9.85 -9.26
C LYS A 45 -2.56 11.04 -8.59
N HIS A 46 -2.88 12.06 -9.40
CA HIS A 46 -3.62 13.22 -8.93
C HIS A 46 -4.97 12.77 -8.35
N LYS A 47 -5.22 13.16 -7.11
CA LYS A 47 -6.47 12.88 -6.40
C LYS A 47 -7.55 13.80 -6.96
N LEU A 48 -8.54 13.24 -7.64
CA LEU A 48 -9.63 14.01 -8.22
C LEU A 48 -10.80 14.05 -7.24
N GLU A 49 -11.50 15.18 -7.21
CA GLU A 49 -12.71 15.36 -6.38
C GLU A 49 -13.79 14.30 -6.67
N THR A 50 -13.86 13.84 -7.92
CA THR A 50 -14.85 12.86 -8.41
C THR A 50 -14.43 11.40 -8.18
N ASP A 51 -13.26 11.15 -7.58
CA ASP A 51 -12.81 9.80 -7.29
C ASP A 51 -13.79 9.05 -6.39
N LEU A 52 -14.11 7.82 -6.79
CA LEU A 52 -14.91 6.90 -5.97
C LEU A 52 -13.97 6.08 -5.07
N LEU A 53 -14.05 6.34 -3.78
CA LEU A 53 -13.26 5.69 -2.75
C LEU A 53 -14.01 4.54 -2.13
N ARG A 54 -13.35 3.38 -2.00
CA ARG A 54 -13.81 2.34 -1.10
C ARG A 54 -13.36 2.66 0.31
N ILE A 55 -13.98 1.99 1.28
CA ILE A 55 -13.59 2.16 2.68
C ILE A 55 -12.12 1.80 2.93
N GLY A 56 -11.58 0.80 2.22
CA GLY A 56 -10.15 0.46 2.29
C GLY A 56 -9.26 1.63 1.88
N ASP A 57 -9.62 2.32 0.78
CA ASP A 57 -8.89 3.48 0.27
C ASP A 57 -8.98 4.65 1.26
N VAL A 58 -10.16 4.88 1.86
CA VAL A 58 -10.33 5.91 2.90
C VAL A 58 -9.44 5.64 4.11
N ILE A 59 -9.33 4.38 4.55
CA ILE A 59 -8.46 3.99 5.67
C ILE A 59 -6.99 4.26 5.32
N LYS A 60 -6.54 3.82 4.13
CA LYS A 60 -5.15 3.95 3.68
C LYS A 60 -4.75 5.41 3.48
N GLU A 61 -5.62 6.20 2.83
CA GLU A 61 -5.29 7.57 2.42
C GLU A 61 -5.50 8.62 3.52
N TYR A 62 -6.51 8.46 4.38
CA TYR A 62 -6.89 9.46 5.38
C TYR A 62 -6.58 9.02 6.82
N GLY A 63 -6.08 7.80 7.01
CA GLY A 63 -5.75 7.27 8.35
C GLY A 63 -6.97 7.10 9.26
N LEU A 64 -8.17 7.02 8.71
CA LEU A 64 -9.41 6.89 9.48
C LEU A 64 -9.68 5.43 9.83
N SER A 65 -10.16 5.18 11.06
CA SER A 65 -10.58 3.83 11.45
C SER A 65 -11.90 3.45 10.78
N ARG A 66 -12.12 2.15 10.53
CA ARG A 66 -13.39 1.63 9.99
C ARG A 66 -14.60 2.08 10.83
N LYS A 67 -14.48 1.99 12.16
CA LYS A 67 -15.54 2.42 13.09
C LYS A 67 -15.84 3.91 12.96
N THR A 68 -14.83 4.74 12.74
CA THR A 68 -15.00 6.18 12.50
C THR A 68 -15.80 6.42 11.23
N ILE A 69 -15.46 5.73 10.14
CA ILE A 69 -16.15 5.84 8.86
C ILE A 69 -17.60 5.38 8.99
N ASP A 70 -17.85 4.24 9.64
CA ASP A 70 -19.23 3.75 9.85
C ASP A 70 -20.04 4.71 10.74
N ARG A 71 -19.42 5.38 11.72
CA ARG A 71 -20.06 6.46 12.49
C ARG A 71 -20.36 7.68 11.64
N MET A 72 -19.45 8.09 10.75
CA MET A 72 -19.68 9.21 9.82
C MET A 72 -20.84 8.92 8.85
N ARG A 73 -20.94 7.66 8.41
CA ARG A 73 -22.04 7.15 7.57
C ARG A 73 -23.36 7.01 8.31
N SER A 74 -23.32 6.81 9.63
CA SER A 74 -24.54 6.68 10.41
C SER A 74 -25.40 7.95 10.28
N LYS A 75 -26.74 7.76 10.35
CA LYS A 75 -27.73 8.81 10.05
C LYS A 75 -27.55 10.11 10.85
N THR A 76 -26.84 10.08 11.98
CA THR A 76 -26.57 11.23 12.84
C THR A 76 -25.48 12.16 12.32
N LYS A 77 -24.54 11.66 11.51
CA LYS A 77 -23.45 12.44 10.93
C LYS A 77 -23.71 12.75 9.44
N GLY A 78 -24.31 11.82 8.69
CA GLY A 78 -24.87 12.14 7.37
C GLY A 78 -23.86 12.20 6.21
N LEU A 79 -22.72 11.52 6.30
CA LEU A 79 -21.81 11.36 5.16
C LEU A 79 -22.54 10.59 4.04
N LYS A 80 -22.56 11.17 2.83
CA LYS A 80 -23.13 10.51 1.65
C LYS A 80 -22.29 9.30 1.24
N TYR A 81 -22.97 8.19 0.95
CA TYR A 81 -22.34 6.97 0.44
C TYR A 81 -23.29 6.25 -0.50
N SER A 82 -22.72 5.47 -1.41
CA SER A 82 -23.45 4.53 -2.26
C SER A 82 -23.22 3.10 -1.77
N GLN A 83 -24.32 2.38 -1.52
CA GLN A 83 -24.31 0.98 -1.10
C GLN A 83 -25.61 0.34 -1.58
N ASN A 84 -25.51 -0.72 -2.40
CA ASN A 84 -26.67 -1.39 -2.97
C ASN A 84 -27.36 -2.33 -1.95
N SER A 85 -26.60 -2.93 -1.03
CA SER A 85 -27.13 -3.80 0.01
C SER A 85 -26.25 -3.77 1.27
N PRO A 86 -26.75 -4.17 2.46
CA PRO A 86 -25.97 -4.06 3.71
C PRO A 86 -24.61 -4.76 3.68
N LYS A 87 -24.47 -5.83 2.88
CA LYS A 87 -23.22 -6.59 2.69
C LYS A 87 -22.40 -6.14 1.49
N SER A 88 -22.93 -5.28 0.61
CA SER A 88 -22.21 -4.83 -0.57
C SER A 88 -21.10 -3.86 -0.23
N ALA A 89 -20.16 -3.70 -1.16
CA ALA A 89 -19.15 -2.66 -1.09
C ALA A 89 -19.80 -1.28 -0.92
N VAL A 90 -19.13 -0.44 -0.13
CA VAL A 90 -19.53 0.95 0.13
C VAL A 90 -18.58 1.84 -0.65
N TRP A 91 -19.17 2.77 -1.39
CA TRP A 91 -18.47 3.76 -2.19
C TRP A 91 -18.76 5.16 -1.68
N ILE A 92 -17.74 6.00 -1.63
CA ILE A 92 -17.83 7.37 -1.15
C ILE A 92 -17.13 8.26 -2.18
N VAL A 93 -17.76 9.36 -2.58
CA VAL A 93 -17.11 10.34 -3.45
C VAL A 93 -16.09 11.12 -2.63
N ARG A 94 -14.86 11.28 -3.15
CA ARG A 94 -13.77 11.98 -2.45
C ARG A 94 -14.19 13.37 -1.97
N LYS A 95 -14.82 14.16 -2.84
CA LYS A 95 -15.34 15.50 -2.52
C LYS A 95 -16.27 15.50 -1.31
N ASP A 96 -17.28 14.63 -1.33
CA ASP A 96 -18.27 14.53 -0.23
C ASP A 96 -17.59 14.19 1.10
N LEU A 97 -16.57 13.32 1.08
CA LEU A 97 -15.78 12.97 2.26
C LEU A 97 -14.97 14.17 2.77
N GLU A 98 -14.23 14.85 1.89
CA GLU A 98 -13.39 15.98 2.29
C GLU A 98 -14.21 17.15 2.80
N ASP A 99 -15.32 17.48 2.14
CA ASP A 99 -16.24 18.54 2.56
C ASP A 99 -16.86 18.20 3.93
N PHE A 100 -17.20 16.92 4.14
CA PHE A 100 -17.66 16.44 5.43
C PHE A 100 -16.61 16.62 6.53
N LEU A 101 -15.35 16.24 6.26
CA LEU A 101 -14.24 16.36 7.21
C LEU A 101 -13.86 17.83 7.50
N LYS A 102 -14.05 18.73 6.53
CA LYS A 102 -13.89 20.18 6.74
C LYS A 102 -14.98 20.70 7.68
N ARG A 103 -16.25 20.36 7.43
CA ARG A 103 -17.38 20.77 8.29
C ARG A 103 -17.22 20.27 9.73
N ASP A 104 -16.86 19.00 9.92
CA ASP A 104 -16.70 18.41 11.28
C ASP A 104 -15.53 19.06 12.06
N ARG A 105 -14.51 19.60 11.37
CA ARG A 105 -13.40 20.34 11.99
C ARG A 105 -13.77 21.75 12.43
N HIS A 106 -14.62 22.45 11.66
CA HIS A 106 -15.07 23.81 11.99
C HIS A 106 -16.26 23.86 12.95
N ALA A 107 -16.85 22.70 13.29
CA ALA A 107 -17.94 22.59 14.26
C ALA A 107 -17.47 22.39 15.72
N ARG A 108 -16.15 22.46 15.97
CA ARG A 108 -15.55 22.49 17.31
C ARG A 108 -15.00 23.88 17.59
#